data_AF-A0A932G0K7-F1
#
_entry.id   AF-A0A932G0K7-F1
#
_cell.length_a   1.000
_cell.length_b   1.000
_cell.length_c   1.000
_cell.angle_alpha   90.00
_cell.angle_beta   90.00
_cell.angle_gamma   90.00
#
_symmetry.space_group_name_H-M   'P 1'
#
loop_
_entity.id
_entity.type
_entity.pdbx_description
1 polymer ?
#
loop_
_entity_poly.entity_id
_entity_poly.type
_entity_poly.pdbx_seq_one_letter_code
_entity_poly.pdbx_strand_id
1 'polypeptide(L)'
;MARETFSRIAVTGLPGLLILISTLAACTTLQVRAGGKRPNPEVLEKTLRPGESTPADVLAALGEPDGKGREMLPVGRTPRTLWSYYYEEGSLENMGLVINKLKDSRRIFLFVFFDQDRYDGYMWFSSLPK
;
A
#
# COMPACT_ATOMS: atom_id res chain seq x y z
N MET A 1 -54.57 28.32 38.74
CA MET A 1 -53.34 27.70 39.25
C MET A 1 -53.09 26.40 38.48
N ALA A 2 -52.50 26.49 37.27
CA ALA A 2 -52.10 25.33 36.45
C ALA A 2 -51.32 25.85 35.24
N ARG A 3 -50.02 26.12 35.40
CA ARG A 3 -49.21 26.59 34.27
C ARG A 3 -47.72 26.30 34.38
N GLU A 4 -47.31 25.17 34.94
CA GLU A 4 -45.88 24.79 34.94
C GLU A 4 -45.70 23.28 34.82
N THR A 5 -45.67 22.74 33.60
CA THR A 5 -45.18 21.35 33.41
C THR A 5 -44.70 21.00 32.00
N PHE A 6 -44.82 21.88 30.99
CA PHE A 6 -44.49 21.52 29.61
C PHE A 6 -43.03 21.79 29.17
N SER A 7 -42.19 22.42 29.99
CA SER A 7 -40.86 22.90 29.56
C SER A 7 -39.67 21.98 29.89
N ARG A 8 -39.87 20.78 30.45
CA ARG A 8 -38.76 19.92 30.90
C ARG A 8 -38.47 18.70 30.03
N ILE A 9 -39.32 18.37 29.05
CA ILE A 9 -39.18 17.13 28.26
C ILE A 9 -38.28 17.32 27.02
N ALA A 10 -38.07 18.56 26.55
CA ALA A 10 -37.31 18.81 25.32
C ALA A 10 -35.78 18.82 25.49
N VAL A 11 -35.25 18.91 26.72
CA VAL A 11 -33.81 19.10 26.96
C VAL A 11 -33.07 17.78 27.15
N THR A 12 -33.76 16.67 27.44
CA THR A 12 -33.15 15.35 27.70
C THR A 12 -32.96 14.49 26.45
N GLY A 13 -33.58 14.82 25.32
CA GLY A 13 -33.43 14.06 24.06
C GLY A 13 -32.16 14.39 23.27
N LEU A 14 -31.69 15.64 23.34
CA LEU A 14 -30.54 16.13 22.58
C LEU A 14 -29.19 15.51 23.00
N PRO A 15 -28.85 15.39 24.31
CA PRO A 15 -27.59 14.76 24.70
C PRO A 15 -27.58 13.25 24.44
N GLY A 16 -28.73 12.58 24.59
CA GLY A 16 -28.86 11.15 24.29
C GLY A 16 -28.64 10.84 22.80
N LEU A 17 -29.17 11.68 21.91
CA LEU A 17 -28.96 11.55 20.46
C LEU A 17 -27.51 11.83 20.06
N LEU A 18 -26.85 12.82 20.67
CA LEU A 18 -25.44 13.12 20.44
C LEU A 18 -24.51 11.98 20.91
N ILE A 19 -24.81 11.37 22.05
CA ILE A 19 -24.07 10.19 22.55
C ILE A 19 -24.28 8.99 21.63
N LEU A 20 -25.52 8.76 21.18
CA LEU A 20 -25.82 7.66 20.25
C LEU A 20 -25.08 7.84 18.92
N ILE A 21 -25.12 9.03 18.31
CA ILE A 21 -24.39 9.33 17.06
C ILE A 21 -22.88 9.17 17.25
N SER A 22 -22.33 9.55 18.41
CA SER A 22 -20.91 9.40 18.72
C SER A 22 -20.48 7.94 18.84
N THR A 23 -21.35 7.05 19.35
CA THR A 23 -21.06 5.62 19.44
C THR A 23 -21.12 4.88 18.11
N LEU A 24 -21.93 5.36 17.14
CA LEU A 24 -21.99 4.76 15.81
C LEU A 24 -20.77 5.10 14.93
N ALA A 25 -20.08 6.21 15.20
CA ALA A 25 -18.90 6.62 14.43
C ALA A 25 -17.62 5.82 14.76
N ALA A 26 -17.63 4.99 15.81
CA ALA A 26 -16.43 4.30 16.32
C ALA A 26 -16.15 2.91 15.69
N CYS A 27 -17.00 2.42 14.79
CA CYS A 27 -16.85 1.08 14.17
C CYS A 27 -16.39 1.13 12.71
N THR A 28 -15.50 2.04 12.33
CA THR A 28 -14.90 2.02 10.99
C THR A 28 -13.43 1.59 11.03
N THR A 29 -13.15 0.43 10.45
CA THR A 29 -11.77 -0.06 10.26
C THR A 29 -11.16 0.68 9.07
N LEU A 30 -10.20 1.56 9.33
CA LEU A 30 -9.55 2.34 8.29
C LEU A 30 -8.47 1.50 7.58
N GLN A 31 -8.62 1.28 6.27
CA GLN A 31 -7.58 0.63 5.47
C GLN A 31 -6.57 1.67 4.99
N VAL A 32 -5.29 1.34 5.14
CA VAL A 32 -4.16 2.16 4.69
C VAL A 32 -3.50 1.45 3.52
N ARG A 33 -3.16 2.22 2.50
CA ARG A 33 -2.32 1.78 1.39
C ARG A 33 -1.14 2.73 1.26
N ALA A 34 0.04 2.16 1.02
CA ALA A 34 1.27 2.92 0.79
C ALA A 34 2.00 2.36 -0.43
N GLY A 35 2.77 3.23 -1.10
CA GLY A 35 3.44 2.91 -2.37
C GLY A 35 2.58 3.19 -3.60
N GLY A 36 3.08 2.77 -4.77
CA GLY A 36 2.44 2.92 -6.06
C GLY A 36 1.31 1.92 -6.31
N LYS A 37 1.01 1.70 -7.60
CA LYS A 37 0.06 0.66 -8.03
C LYS A 37 0.62 -0.71 -7.64
N ARG A 38 -0.25 -1.62 -7.15
CA ARG A 38 0.12 -3.02 -6.88
C ARG A 38 0.76 -3.64 -8.14
N PRO A 39 2.06 -3.98 -8.12
CA PRO A 39 2.72 -4.52 -9.30
C PRO A 39 2.24 -5.95 -9.56
N ASN A 40 2.17 -6.33 -10.84
CA ASN A 40 1.87 -7.69 -11.28
C ASN A 40 3.11 -8.31 -11.96
N PRO A 41 3.91 -9.12 -11.25
CA PRO A 41 5.12 -9.72 -11.81
C PRO A 41 4.87 -10.62 -13.04
N GLU A 42 3.71 -11.26 -13.13
CA GLU A 42 3.38 -12.14 -14.26
C GLU A 42 3.34 -11.40 -15.61
N VAL A 43 3.08 -10.09 -15.59
CA VAL A 43 3.11 -9.27 -16.81
C VAL A 43 4.53 -9.23 -17.37
N LEU A 44 5.56 -9.19 -16.51
CA LEU A 44 6.96 -9.14 -16.94
C LEU A 44 7.36 -10.41 -17.67
N GLU A 45 6.95 -11.57 -17.17
CA GLU A 45 7.25 -12.87 -17.81
C GLU A 45 6.59 -13.02 -19.19
N LYS A 46 5.43 -12.39 -19.39
CA LYS A 46 4.67 -12.47 -20.64
C LYS A 46 5.11 -11.44 -21.68
N THR A 47 5.61 -10.29 -21.24
CA THR A 47 5.82 -9.12 -22.12
C THR A 47 7.28 -8.73 -22.30
N LEU A 48 8.16 -9.06 -21.36
CA LEU A 48 9.56 -8.64 -21.39
C LEU A 48 10.50 -9.80 -21.70
N ARG A 49 11.57 -9.49 -22.43
CA ARG A 49 12.62 -10.44 -22.83
C ARG A 49 13.97 -9.92 -22.35
N PRO A 50 14.72 -10.70 -21.54
CA PRO A 50 16.06 -10.31 -21.10
C PRO A 50 16.99 -10.00 -22.28
N GLY A 51 17.77 -8.92 -22.16
CA GLY A 51 18.70 -8.43 -23.18
C GLY A 51 18.05 -7.72 -24.37
N GLU A 52 16.74 -7.86 -24.57
CA GLU A 52 15.99 -7.26 -25.69
C GLU A 52 15.14 -6.07 -25.24
N SER A 53 14.35 -6.25 -24.18
CA SER A 53 13.43 -5.23 -23.69
C SER A 53 14.17 -4.04 -23.09
N THR A 54 13.53 -2.88 -23.15
CA THR A 54 14.08 -1.58 -22.78
C THR A 54 13.41 -1.02 -21.53
N PRO A 55 13.99 0.03 -20.90
CA PRO A 55 13.32 0.79 -19.85
C PRO A 55 11.92 1.28 -20.23
N ALA A 56 11.71 1.65 -21.50
CA ALA A 56 10.39 2.09 -21.99
C ALA A 56 9.36 0.94 -21.97
N ASP A 57 9.78 -0.28 -22.30
CA ASP A 57 8.90 -1.46 -22.23
C ASP A 57 8.52 -1.78 -20.79
N VAL A 58 9.46 -1.63 -19.85
CA VAL A 58 9.19 -1.78 -18.41
C VAL A 58 8.18 -0.72 -17.92
N LEU A 59 8.35 0.54 -18.34
CA LEU A 59 7.39 1.61 -18.03
C LEU A 59 6.00 1.32 -18.61
N ALA A 60 5.92 0.78 -19.84
CA ALA A 60 4.65 0.40 -20.44
C ALA A 60 3.97 -0.74 -19.66
N ALA A 61 4.75 -1.69 -19.15
CA ALA A 61 4.24 -2.83 -18.40
C ALA A 61 3.82 -2.49 -16.96
N LEU A 62 4.60 -1.69 -16.24
CA LEU A 62 4.43 -1.46 -14.79
C LEU A 62 4.06 -0.02 -14.41
N GLY A 63 4.30 0.96 -15.29
CA GLY A 63 4.28 2.38 -14.97
C GLY A 63 5.60 2.85 -14.35
N GLU A 64 5.59 4.09 -13.85
CA GLU A 64 6.75 4.69 -13.18
C GLU A 64 7.11 3.91 -11.91
N PRO A 65 8.41 3.67 -11.65
CA PRO A 65 8.86 3.06 -10.42
C PRO A 65 8.80 4.04 -9.24
N ASP A 66 8.65 3.52 -8.03
CA ASP A 66 8.73 4.29 -6.79
C ASP A 66 10.16 4.78 -6.50
N GLY A 67 11.17 4.12 -7.07
CA GLY A 67 12.56 4.48 -6.91
C GLY A 67 13.44 4.01 -8.07
N LYS A 68 14.48 4.80 -8.37
CA LYS A 68 15.53 4.49 -9.34
C LYS A 68 16.88 4.59 -8.64
N GLY A 69 17.75 3.59 -8.83
CA GLY A 69 19.03 3.50 -8.16
C GLY A 69 20.00 2.61 -8.91
N ARG A 70 21.01 2.13 -8.19
CA ARG A 70 22.01 1.19 -8.72
C ARG A 70 22.18 0.06 -7.73
N GLU A 71 22.27 -1.17 -8.23
CA GLU A 71 22.61 -2.31 -7.41
C GLU A 71 23.97 -2.89 -7.79
N MET A 72 24.66 -3.45 -6.79
CA MET A 72 25.86 -4.24 -6.98
C MET A 72 25.65 -5.57 -6.27
N LEU A 73 25.05 -6.53 -6.98
CA LEU A 73 24.93 -7.89 -6.47
C LEU A 73 26.30 -8.59 -6.54
N PRO A 74 26.62 -9.51 -5.60
CA PRO A 74 27.95 -10.15 -5.53
C PRO A 74 28.40 -10.89 -6.80
N VAL A 75 27.44 -11.27 -7.66
CA VAL A 75 27.69 -11.96 -8.93
C VAL A 75 28.00 -11.01 -10.10
N GLY A 76 27.68 -9.72 -9.97
CA GLY A 76 27.90 -8.71 -11.00
C GLY A 76 29.30 -8.10 -10.89
N ARG A 77 30.00 -7.95 -12.02
CA ARG A 77 31.29 -7.24 -12.09
C ARG A 77 31.13 -5.72 -12.12
N THR A 78 29.94 -5.24 -12.47
CA THR A 78 29.62 -3.82 -12.64
C THR A 78 28.29 -3.48 -11.98
N PRO A 79 28.13 -2.25 -11.43
CA PRO A 79 26.84 -1.81 -10.90
C PRO A 79 25.84 -1.66 -12.03
N ARG A 80 24.70 -2.31 -11.89
CA ARG A 80 23.55 -2.25 -12.80
C ARG A 80 22.57 -1.16 -12.37
N THR A 81 21.63 -0.83 -13.25
CA THR A 81 20.55 0.10 -12.92
C THR A 81 19.42 -0.69 -12.29
N LEU A 82 18.90 -0.18 -11.18
CA LEU A 82 17.82 -0.78 -10.40
C LEU A 82 16.60 0.12 -10.41
N TRP A 83 15.44 -0.41 -10.77
CA TRP A 83 14.15 0.22 -10.49
C TRP A 83 13.41 -0.57 -9.41
N SER A 84 12.80 0.14 -8.47
CA SER A 84 12.05 -0.45 -7.37
C SER A 84 10.58 -0.07 -7.43
N TYR A 85 9.72 -1.07 -7.26
CA TYR A 85 8.28 -0.94 -7.11
C TYR A 85 7.87 -1.48 -5.75
N TYR A 86 7.00 -0.74 -5.06
CA TYR A 86 6.55 -1.01 -3.72
C TYR A 86 5.03 -0.89 -3.62
N TYR A 87 4.43 -1.86 -2.94
CA TYR A 87 3.02 -1.80 -2.57
C TYR A 87 2.85 -2.34 -1.15
N GLU A 88 2.10 -1.63 -0.32
CA GLU A 88 1.70 -2.06 1.01
C GLU A 88 0.21 -1.80 1.24
N GLU A 89 -0.47 -2.77 1.85
CA GLU A 89 -1.82 -2.64 2.37
C GLU A 89 -1.89 -3.12 3.82
N GLY A 90 -2.68 -2.44 4.65
CA GLY A 90 -2.92 -2.81 6.05
C GLY A 90 -4.12 -2.06 6.65
N SER A 91 -4.45 -2.32 7.91
CA SER A 91 -5.48 -1.58 8.66
C SER A 91 -4.87 -0.72 9.76
N LEU A 92 -5.48 0.42 10.04
CA LEU A 92 -4.98 1.41 11.01
C LEU A 92 -5.14 0.92 12.47
N GLU A 93 -6.05 -0.03 12.73
CA GLU A 93 -6.10 -0.81 13.99
C GLU A 93 -4.77 -1.52 14.33
N ASN A 94 -3.93 -1.73 13.31
CA ASN A 94 -2.61 -2.35 13.42
C ASN A 94 -1.44 -1.36 13.25
N MET A 95 -1.73 -0.06 13.08
CA MET A 95 -0.73 1.01 12.96
C MET A 95 -0.55 1.85 14.25
N GLY A 96 -1.18 1.46 15.35
CA GLY A 96 -1.02 2.14 16.64
C GLY A 96 0.14 1.55 17.44
N LEU A 97 1.25 2.30 17.57
CA LEU A 97 2.27 2.35 18.65
C LEU A 97 2.68 1.07 19.42
N VAL A 98 2.33 -0.11 18.92
CA VAL A 98 2.50 -1.41 19.56
C VAL A 98 3.24 -2.28 18.56
N ILE A 99 4.50 -2.57 18.90
CA ILE A 99 5.50 -3.30 18.11
C ILE A 99 5.03 -4.71 17.66
N ASN A 100 3.85 -5.17 18.09
CA ASN A 100 3.40 -6.56 17.96
C ASN A 100 2.24 -6.83 16.98
N LYS A 101 1.82 -5.88 16.14
CA LYS A 101 0.80 -6.14 15.10
C LYS A 101 1.20 -5.78 13.68
N LEU A 102 2.34 -6.31 13.21
CA LEU A 102 2.61 -6.43 11.77
C LEU A 102 1.77 -7.53 11.09
N LYS A 103 0.90 -8.25 11.83
CA LYS A 103 0.20 -9.45 11.34
C LYS A 103 -0.69 -9.24 10.12
N ASP A 104 -1.20 -8.02 9.90
CA ASP A 104 -2.08 -7.71 8.76
C ASP A 104 -1.46 -6.75 7.73
N SER A 105 -0.19 -6.38 7.89
CA SER A 105 0.52 -5.61 6.84
C SER A 105 0.98 -6.55 5.75
N ARG A 106 0.53 -6.31 4.53
CA ARG A 106 0.84 -7.11 3.35
C ARG A 106 1.60 -6.25 2.36
N ARG A 107 2.71 -6.76 1.84
CA ARG A 107 3.67 -5.99 1.07
C ARG A 107 4.10 -6.74 -0.18
N ILE A 108 4.38 -5.99 -1.24
CA ILE A 108 5.12 -6.44 -2.40
C ILE A 108 6.33 -5.53 -2.58
N PHE A 109 7.50 -6.15 -2.72
CA PHE A 109 8.70 -5.52 -3.24
C PHE A 109 9.00 -6.14 -4.60
N LEU A 110 9.18 -5.31 -5.61
CA LEU A 110 9.60 -5.73 -6.94
C LEU A 110 10.80 -4.88 -7.37
N PHE A 111 11.87 -5.56 -7.76
CA PHE A 111 13.12 -4.97 -8.22
C PHE A 111 13.33 -5.38 -9.67
N VAL A 112 13.47 -4.40 -10.56
CA VAL A 112 13.77 -4.61 -11.97
C VAL A 112 15.20 -4.15 -12.23
N PHE A 113 15.99 -5.01 -12.86
CA PHE A 113 17.40 -4.80 -13.13
C PHE A 113 17.62 -4.51 -14.60
N PHE A 114 18.54 -3.59 -14.88
CA PHE A 114 18.99 -3.30 -16.23
C PHE A 114 20.51 -3.37 -16.33
N ASP A 115 20.98 -4.06 -17.36
CA ASP A 115 22.36 -4.04 -17.80
C ASP A 115 22.47 -3.19 -19.08
N GLN A 116 23.29 -2.14 -19.06
CA GLN A 116 23.48 -1.23 -20.19
C GLN A 116 22.16 -0.78 -20.88
N ASP A 117 21.17 -0.36 -20.10
CA ASP A 117 19.82 0.06 -20.58
C ASP A 117 19.04 -1.03 -21.32
N ARG A 118 19.31 -2.30 -21.00
CA ARG A 118 18.50 -3.45 -21.38
C ARG A 118 17.99 -4.16 -20.14
N TYR A 119 16.73 -4.53 -20.18
CA TYR A 119 16.09 -5.33 -19.14
C TYR A 119 16.88 -6.63 -18.97
N ASP A 120 17.39 -6.87 -17.77
CA ASP A 120 18.20 -8.04 -17.42
C ASP A 120 17.35 -9.08 -16.68
N GLY A 121 16.39 -8.60 -15.89
CA GLY A 121 15.48 -9.46 -15.16
C GLY A 121 14.86 -8.74 -13.98
N TYR A 122 14.24 -9.52 -13.09
CA TYR A 122 13.59 -8.97 -11.92
C TYR A 122 13.66 -9.95 -10.73
N MET A 123 13.48 -9.41 -9.54
CA MET A 123 13.33 -10.15 -8.29
C MET A 123 12.16 -9.55 -7.53
N TRP A 124 11.33 -10.39 -6.91
CA TRP A 124 10.20 -9.91 -6.14
C TRP A 124 9.92 -10.76 -4.90
N PHE A 125 9.31 -10.12 -3.92
CA PHE A 125 8.90 -10.71 -2.66
C PHE A 125 7.49 -10.25 -2.36
N SER A 126 6.65 -11.17 -1.86
CA SER A 126 5.29 -10.85 -1.47
C SER A 126 4.93 -11.55 -0.17
N SER A 127 4.30 -10.81 0.74
CA SER A 127 3.61 -11.37 1.90
C SER A 127 2.09 -11.53 1.69
N LEU A 128 1.59 -11.21 0.49
CA LEU A 128 0.20 -11.49 0.13
C LEU A 128 0.01 -13.00 -0.09
N PRO A 129 -1.09 -13.59 0.41
CA PRO A 129 -1.44 -14.97 0.10
C PRO A 129 -1.62 -15.16 -1.42
N LYS A 130 -1.23 -16.35 -1.91
CA LYS A 130 -1.40 -16.75 -3.32
C LYS A 130 -2.86 -16.97 -3.67
#